data_AF-A0A4Q5U4M7-F1
#
_entry.id   AF-A0A4Q5U4M7-F1
#
_cell.length_a   1.000
_cell.length_b   1.000
_cell.length_c   1.000
_cell.angle_alpha   90.00
_cell.angle_beta   90.00
_cell.angle_gamma   90.00
#
_symmetry.space_group_name_H-M   'P 1'
#
loop_
_entity.id
_entity.type
_entity.pdbx_description
1 polymer ?
#
loop_
_entity_poly.entity_id
_entity_poly.type
_entity_poly.pdbx_seq_one_letter_code
_entity_poly.pdbx_strand_id
1 'polypeptide(L)'
;MQRWPCKHPWKMDGSGCALYFFPDIALPPSPTCVMRMNIAVIIVLVVSALIAWKIYDMAARPMPPSMLYPLVPPTAEAPEFRDTVPSEAFFREGFAKNGLAGQWDFFRTQLRPEIQMLVEPANESSFLPGQSKIGGQPDLPAGMAWFTEGNGNHLSFIAQINLAEVRSLDTTGQLPSTGILYFFYSTEYTGGYDILDKDKFRVYYYDGDSSSLLRTHFPYDLGEYSRYKPCRLRFRPSVSLPDRDLDYVSARLNGEESRNYYDVTKNYYTGTNKLLGHSDNIQNPMELECEMVTHGIYLGEPSGFNDPRLNEMKKNSRDWILLFQLDSNDEAGMMWGDAGMLYFWIKKEDLRQKKFDRCWMISQCG
;
A
#
# COMPACT_ATOMS: atom_id res chain seq x y z
N MET A 1 15.08 64.99 -11.34
CA MET A 1 14.11 65.39 -12.37
C MET A 1 13.81 64.17 -13.22
N GLN A 2 12.51 63.84 -13.34
CA GLN A 2 11.87 63.13 -14.46
C GLN A 2 12.31 61.67 -14.72
N ARG A 3 11.49 60.73 -15.17
CA ARG A 3 10.03 60.53 -15.34
C ARG A 3 9.98 59.08 -15.88
N TRP A 4 9.16 58.20 -15.33
CA TRP A 4 8.53 57.13 -16.12
C TRP A 4 7.61 57.82 -17.16
N PRO A 5 7.27 57.26 -18.35
CA PRO A 5 6.49 56.00 -18.41
C PRO A 5 6.45 55.22 -19.76
N CYS A 6 5.57 54.19 -19.77
CA CYS A 6 4.76 53.69 -20.90
C CYS A 6 5.42 52.68 -21.84
N LYS A 7 4.78 51.60 -22.32
CA LYS A 7 3.36 51.20 -22.42
C LYS A 7 3.29 49.71 -22.79
N HIS A 8 2.34 48.93 -22.26
CA HIS A 8 1.76 47.79 -22.98
C HIS A 8 0.64 48.31 -23.92
N PRO A 9 0.34 47.62 -25.05
CA PRO A 9 -0.70 46.60 -25.03
C PRO A 9 -0.48 45.38 -25.96
N TRP A 10 -1.29 44.36 -25.67
CA TRP A 10 -1.41 43.02 -26.24
C TRP A 10 -1.56 42.92 -27.77
N LYS A 11 -0.99 41.84 -28.35
CA LYS A 11 -1.59 41.04 -29.43
C LYS A 11 -1.16 39.57 -29.26
N MET A 12 -2.15 38.67 -29.25
CA MET A 12 -1.98 37.23 -29.37
C MET A 12 -1.90 36.84 -30.85
N ASP A 13 -0.99 35.92 -31.19
CA ASP A 13 -1.26 34.77 -32.05
C ASP A 13 -0.13 33.73 -31.94
N GLY A 14 -0.45 32.48 -32.25
CA GLY A 14 0.52 31.51 -32.73
C GLY A 14 1.32 30.72 -31.69
N SER A 15 0.78 29.56 -31.30
CA SER A 15 1.51 28.27 -31.28
C SER A 15 3.00 28.28 -30.89
N GLY A 16 3.33 27.74 -29.72
CA GLY A 16 4.70 27.30 -29.46
C GLY A 16 5.01 27.06 -27.99
N CYS A 17 5.43 25.84 -27.68
CA CYS A 17 5.88 25.39 -26.38
C CYS A 17 6.88 26.34 -25.71
N ALA A 18 6.71 26.54 -24.40
CA ALA A 18 7.71 27.16 -23.55
C ALA A 18 8.97 26.27 -23.50
N LEU A 19 10.09 26.90 -23.79
CA LEU A 19 11.45 26.41 -23.68
C LEU A 19 11.79 26.05 -22.23
N TYR A 20 12.22 24.82 -21.99
CA TYR A 20 13.19 24.55 -20.92
C TYR A 20 14.60 24.67 -21.51
N PHE A 21 15.38 25.56 -20.89
CA PHE A 21 16.82 25.67 -21.03
C PHE A 21 17.50 24.34 -20.68
N PHE A 22 18.34 23.81 -21.58
CA PHE A 22 19.37 22.83 -21.27
C PHE A 22 20.74 23.49 -21.51
N PRO A 23 21.74 23.29 -20.62
CA PRO A 23 23.10 23.78 -20.82
C PRO A 23 23.85 22.93 -21.86
N ASP A 24 24.84 23.57 -22.48
CA ASP A 24 25.67 23.13 -23.61
C ASP A 24 26.14 21.67 -23.57
N ILE A 25 25.73 20.88 -24.57
CA ILE A 25 26.44 19.66 -24.98
C ILE A 25 27.31 20.03 -26.17
N ALA A 26 28.63 20.11 -25.94
CA ALA A 26 29.62 20.30 -26.99
C ALA A 26 29.58 19.13 -27.99
N LEU A 27 29.52 19.47 -29.28
CA LEU A 27 29.69 18.54 -30.41
C LEU A 27 31.09 17.87 -30.38
N PRO A 28 31.26 16.64 -30.89
CA PRO A 28 32.57 15.99 -30.92
C PRO A 28 33.48 16.61 -32.00
N PRO A 29 34.81 16.68 -31.78
CA PRO A 29 35.72 17.20 -32.78
C PRO A 29 35.98 16.20 -33.91
N SER A 30 36.39 16.75 -35.05
CA SER A 30 36.70 16.08 -36.32
C SER A 30 37.82 15.03 -36.23
N PRO A 31 37.94 14.11 -37.21
CA PRO A 31 38.75 12.90 -37.09
C PRO A 31 40.23 13.18 -37.41
N THR A 32 40.95 13.87 -36.53
CA THR A 32 42.42 13.97 -36.60
C THR A 32 43.15 14.04 -35.25
N CYS A 33 42.51 13.72 -34.12
CA CYS A 33 43.18 13.68 -32.82
C CYS A 33 42.98 12.34 -32.09
N VAL A 34 43.51 11.26 -32.67
CA VAL A 34 43.73 9.99 -31.97
C VAL A 34 45.23 9.80 -31.81
N MET A 35 45.83 10.43 -30.79
CA MET A 35 47.08 9.93 -30.24
C MET A 35 47.30 10.46 -28.82
N ARG A 36 47.39 9.51 -27.87
CA ARG A 36 47.69 9.64 -26.43
C ARG A 36 46.52 9.95 -25.49
N MET A 37 45.51 9.08 -25.47
CA MET A 37 44.72 8.83 -24.26
C MET A 37 45.38 7.72 -23.44
N ASN A 38 45.51 7.96 -22.14
CA ASN A 38 46.10 7.01 -21.18
C ASN A 38 45.19 5.77 -21.06
N ILE A 39 45.77 4.57 -20.97
CA ILE A 39 45.04 3.28 -20.95
C ILE A 39 43.96 3.27 -19.86
N ALA A 40 44.22 3.92 -18.71
CA ALA A 40 43.25 4.05 -17.62
C ALA A 40 41.96 4.80 -18.01
N VAL A 41 42.05 5.83 -18.85
CA VAL A 41 40.88 6.62 -19.30
C VAL A 41 40.05 5.82 -20.31
N ILE A 42 40.72 5.03 -21.16
CA ILE A 42 40.04 4.12 -22.10
C ILE A 42 39.29 3.04 -21.31
N ILE A 43 39.88 2.48 -20.26
CA ILE A 43 39.23 1.49 -19.40
C ILE A 43 37.99 2.08 -18.70
N VAL A 44 38.07 3.29 -18.13
CA VAL A 44 36.92 3.94 -17.47
C VAL A 44 35.78 4.22 -18.44
N LEU A 45 36.09 4.65 -19.67
CA LEU A 45 35.06 4.90 -20.70
C LEU A 45 34.43 3.59 -21.20
N VAL A 46 35.22 2.52 -21.36
CA VAL A 46 34.72 1.20 -21.76
C VAL A 46 33.88 0.56 -20.65
N VAL A 47 34.28 0.66 -19.39
CA VAL A 47 33.51 0.15 -18.24
C VAL A 47 32.22 0.95 -18.06
N SER A 48 32.27 2.28 -18.19
CA SER A 48 31.07 3.13 -18.13
C SER A 48 30.09 2.83 -19.28
N ALA A 49 30.61 2.60 -20.49
CA ALA A 49 29.79 2.21 -21.64
C ALA A 49 29.22 0.79 -21.49
N LEU A 50 29.96 -0.15 -20.89
CA LEU A 50 29.46 -1.50 -20.59
C LEU A 50 28.40 -1.50 -19.49
N ILE A 51 28.54 -0.66 -18.46
CA ILE A 51 27.53 -0.49 -17.41
C ILE A 51 26.27 0.16 -18.00
N ALA A 52 26.41 1.22 -18.80
CA ALA A 52 25.29 1.86 -19.49
C ALA A 52 24.60 0.91 -20.48
N TRP A 53 25.36 0.09 -21.21
CA TRP A 53 24.82 -0.95 -22.09
C TRP A 53 24.11 -2.04 -21.29
N LYS A 54 24.62 -2.45 -20.13
CA LYS A 54 23.99 -3.47 -19.27
C LYS A 54 22.71 -2.94 -18.62
N ILE A 55 22.65 -1.67 -18.24
CA ILE A 55 21.45 -0.98 -17.75
C ILE A 55 20.41 -0.86 -18.88
N TYR A 56 20.83 -0.50 -20.09
CA TYR A 56 19.96 -0.44 -21.27
C TYR A 56 19.45 -1.82 -21.70
N ASP A 57 20.30 -2.85 -21.68
CA ASP A 57 19.96 -4.25 -22.00
C ASP A 57 19.04 -4.87 -20.93
N MET A 58 19.16 -4.47 -19.66
CA MET A 58 18.21 -4.86 -18.61
C MET A 58 16.83 -4.20 -18.79
N ALA A 59 16.79 -2.95 -19.26
CA ALA A 59 15.54 -2.23 -19.56
C ALA A 59 14.88 -2.69 -20.88
N ALA A 60 15.63 -3.33 -21.78
CA ALA A 60 15.18 -3.72 -23.12
C ALA A 60 14.90 -5.22 -23.29
N ARG A 61 15.10 -6.05 -22.25
CA ARG A 61 14.77 -7.48 -22.31
C ARG A 61 13.26 -7.69 -22.16
N PRO A 62 12.60 -8.38 -23.11
CA PRO A 62 11.23 -8.83 -22.90
C PRO A 62 11.20 -9.79 -21.71
N MET A 63 10.27 -9.57 -20.78
CA MET A 63 10.00 -10.49 -19.68
C MET A 63 9.74 -11.90 -20.23
N PRO A 64 10.19 -12.97 -19.55
CA PRO A 64 9.83 -14.33 -19.94
C PRO A 64 8.30 -14.47 -19.94
N PRO A 65 7.72 -15.30 -20.82
CA PRO A 65 6.27 -15.42 -20.95
C PRO A 65 5.70 -16.00 -19.65
N SER A 66 5.23 -15.11 -18.77
CA SER A 66 4.23 -15.45 -17.77
C SER A 66 3.01 -15.96 -18.53
N MET A 67 2.40 -17.03 -18.00
CA MET A 67 1.13 -17.53 -18.52
C MET A 67 0.17 -16.35 -18.64
N LEU A 68 -0.14 -15.99 -19.89
CA LEU A 68 -1.10 -14.97 -20.26
C LEU A 68 -2.47 -15.42 -19.72
N TYR A 69 -2.77 -15.04 -18.48
CA TYR A 69 -4.16 -14.85 -18.09
C TYR A 69 -4.71 -13.79 -19.03
N PRO A 70 -5.86 -14.03 -19.69
CA PRO A 70 -6.45 -13.01 -20.55
C PRO A 70 -6.72 -11.77 -19.70
N LEU A 71 -6.05 -10.66 -20.07
CA LEU A 71 -6.40 -9.31 -19.64
C LEU A 71 -7.86 -9.08 -20.05
N VAL A 72 -8.79 -9.36 -19.14
CA VAL A 72 -10.14 -8.84 -19.24
C VAL A 72 -9.96 -7.32 -19.10
N PRO A 73 -10.29 -6.52 -20.12
CA PRO A 73 -10.22 -5.07 -19.97
C PRO A 73 -11.05 -4.67 -18.75
N PRO A 74 -10.61 -3.72 -17.92
CA PRO A 74 -11.45 -3.19 -16.86
C PRO A 74 -12.71 -2.68 -17.55
N THR A 75 -13.80 -3.42 -17.36
CA THR A 75 -15.12 -2.88 -17.66
C THR A 75 -15.24 -1.71 -16.71
N ALA A 76 -15.29 -0.52 -17.30
CA ALA A 76 -15.35 0.76 -16.61
C ALA A 76 -16.70 0.89 -15.91
N GLU A 77 -16.84 0.19 -14.80
CA GLU A 77 -17.74 0.53 -13.71
C GLU A 77 -16.88 0.35 -12.45
N ALA A 78 -16.46 1.47 -11.86
CA ALA A 78 -16.02 1.46 -10.46
C ALA A 78 -17.11 0.71 -9.69
N PRO A 79 -16.80 -0.28 -8.84
CA PRO A 79 -17.83 -1.01 -8.14
C PRO A 79 -18.67 0.00 -7.38
N GLU A 80 -19.92 0.19 -7.83
CA GLU A 80 -20.92 0.92 -7.06
C GLU A 80 -20.81 0.37 -5.66
N PHE A 81 -20.61 1.27 -4.68
CA PHE A 81 -20.54 0.88 -3.29
C PHE A 81 -21.75 0.00 -2.99
N ARG A 82 -21.55 -1.31 -2.87
CA ARG A 82 -22.66 -2.22 -2.67
C ARG A 82 -23.18 -1.96 -1.27
N ASP A 83 -24.42 -1.48 -1.18
CA ASP A 83 -25.14 -1.36 0.09
C ASP A 83 -25.13 -2.68 0.87
N THR A 84 -25.04 -3.81 0.15
CA THR A 84 -24.90 -5.15 0.71
C THR A 84 -23.56 -5.36 1.40
N VAL A 85 -23.63 -5.43 2.72
CA VAL A 85 -22.54 -5.87 3.60
C VAL A 85 -22.39 -7.39 3.52
N PRO A 86 -21.18 -7.92 3.27
CA PRO A 86 -20.94 -9.36 3.34
C PRO A 86 -21.31 -9.93 4.72
N SER A 87 -22.09 -11.02 4.69
CA SER A 87 -22.52 -11.76 5.87
C SER A 87 -22.35 -13.26 5.62
N GLU A 88 -22.43 -14.07 6.68
CA GLU A 88 -22.40 -15.53 6.52
C GLU A 88 -23.52 -16.02 5.58
N ALA A 89 -24.74 -15.51 5.74
CA ALA A 89 -25.88 -15.89 4.91
C ALA A 89 -25.66 -15.53 3.43
N PHE A 90 -25.05 -14.36 3.19
CA PHE A 90 -24.69 -13.90 1.86
C PHE A 90 -23.65 -14.79 1.19
N PHE A 91 -22.58 -15.16 1.89
CA PHE A 91 -21.60 -16.11 1.35
C PHE A 91 -22.21 -17.49 1.13
N ARG A 92 -23.06 -17.98 2.04
CA ARG A 92 -23.78 -19.25 1.87
C ARG A 92 -24.61 -19.27 0.59
N GLU A 93 -25.33 -18.18 0.32
CA GLU A 93 -26.11 -18.02 -0.91
C GLU A 93 -25.20 -17.96 -2.15
N GLY A 94 -24.11 -17.20 -2.08
CA GLY A 94 -23.09 -17.14 -3.12
C GLY A 94 -22.52 -18.52 -3.46
N PHE A 95 -22.18 -19.31 -2.45
CA PHE A 95 -21.71 -20.69 -2.62
C PHE A 95 -22.77 -21.57 -3.30
N ALA A 96 -24.03 -21.49 -2.86
CA ALA A 96 -25.11 -22.26 -3.45
C ALA A 96 -25.33 -21.91 -4.93
N LYS A 97 -25.34 -20.63 -5.28
CA LYS A 97 -25.53 -20.14 -6.66
C LYS A 97 -24.39 -20.54 -7.61
N ASN A 98 -23.18 -20.69 -7.08
CA ASN A 98 -21.99 -21.00 -7.88
C ASN A 98 -21.59 -22.49 -7.81
N GLY A 99 -22.51 -23.39 -7.42
CA GLY A 99 -22.25 -24.84 -7.41
C GLY A 99 -21.26 -25.30 -6.32
N LEU A 100 -21.03 -24.49 -5.29
CA LEU A 100 -20.07 -24.75 -4.19
C LEU A 100 -20.75 -25.17 -2.89
N ALA A 101 -22.05 -25.50 -2.90
CA ALA A 101 -22.80 -25.83 -1.68
C ALA A 101 -22.12 -26.93 -0.84
N GLY A 102 -21.51 -27.93 -1.47
CA GLY A 102 -20.78 -29.01 -0.78
C GLY A 102 -19.47 -28.58 -0.09
N GLN A 103 -18.96 -27.39 -0.42
CA GLN A 103 -17.77 -26.80 0.22
C GLN A 103 -18.12 -25.86 1.37
N TRP A 104 -19.39 -25.49 1.52
CA TRP A 104 -19.81 -24.42 2.43
C TRP A 104 -19.39 -24.67 3.88
N ASP A 105 -19.60 -25.88 4.41
CA ASP A 105 -19.28 -26.17 5.81
C ASP A 105 -17.81 -25.94 6.14
N PHE A 106 -16.90 -26.25 5.20
CA PHE A 106 -15.48 -25.96 5.34
C PHE A 106 -15.25 -24.45 5.38
N PHE A 107 -15.68 -23.70 4.35
CA PHE A 107 -15.40 -22.26 4.25
C PHE A 107 -16.12 -21.41 5.30
N ARG A 108 -17.28 -21.85 5.79
CA ARG A 108 -17.97 -21.24 6.92
C ARG A 108 -17.07 -21.19 8.16
N THR A 109 -16.26 -22.22 8.41
CA THR A 109 -15.28 -22.22 9.52
C THR A 109 -14.07 -21.32 9.28
N GLN A 110 -13.88 -20.87 8.04
CA GLN A 110 -12.77 -19.99 7.65
C GLN A 110 -13.19 -18.52 7.59
N LEU A 111 -14.46 -18.20 7.82
CA LEU A 111 -14.93 -16.81 7.88
C LEU A 111 -14.21 -16.05 9.01
N ARG A 112 -13.72 -14.85 8.68
CA ARG A 112 -13.16 -13.93 9.68
C ARG A 112 -14.01 -12.67 9.76
N PRO A 113 -14.44 -12.26 10.96
CA PRO A 113 -15.01 -10.93 11.17
C PRO A 113 -14.01 -9.85 10.75
N GLU A 114 -14.52 -8.82 10.10
CA GLU A 114 -13.78 -7.64 9.69
C GLU A 114 -14.59 -6.38 10.02
N ILE A 115 -13.92 -5.23 10.03
CA ILE A 115 -14.55 -3.94 10.22
C ILE A 115 -14.29 -3.12 8.97
N GLN A 116 -15.30 -2.97 8.12
CA GLN A 116 -15.20 -2.16 6.92
C GLN A 116 -15.22 -0.67 7.27
N MET A 117 -14.42 0.09 6.53
CA MET A 117 -14.26 1.52 6.67
C MET A 117 -14.71 2.22 5.40
N LEU A 118 -15.83 2.91 5.53
CA LEU A 118 -16.35 3.84 4.55
C LEU A 118 -15.59 5.16 4.65
N VAL A 119 -15.15 5.68 3.52
CA VAL A 119 -14.42 6.95 3.43
C VAL A 119 -15.33 8.01 2.85
N GLU A 120 -15.46 9.13 3.54
CA GLU A 120 -16.23 10.29 3.11
C GLU A 120 -15.35 11.56 3.17
N PRO A 121 -15.33 12.43 2.14
CA PRO A 121 -14.59 13.69 2.20
C PRO A 121 -15.00 14.53 3.40
N ALA A 122 -14.04 15.18 4.06
CA ALA A 122 -14.32 16.00 5.22
C ALA A 122 -13.40 17.21 5.31
N ASN A 123 -13.79 18.19 6.14
CA ASN A 123 -12.93 19.32 6.47
C ASN A 123 -12.16 19.02 7.75
N GLU A 124 -10.88 19.43 7.80
CA GLU A 124 -9.99 19.24 8.96
C GLU A 124 -10.60 19.77 10.28
N SER A 125 -11.28 20.91 10.21
CA SER A 125 -11.95 21.55 11.36
C SER A 125 -13.19 20.81 11.88
N SER A 126 -13.69 19.81 11.13
CA SER A 126 -14.87 19.04 11.54
C SER A 126 -14.56 17.88 12.49
N PHE A 127 -13.29 17.57 12.70
CA PHE A 127 -12.83 16.46 13.52
C PHE A 127 -12.55 16.90 14.95
N LEU A 128 -13.12 16.17 15.91
CA LEU A 128 -12.70 16.26 17.31
C LEU A 128 -11.29 15.64 17.47
N PRO A 129 -10.48 16.12 18.42
CA PRO A 129 -9.18 15.52 18.69
C PRO A 129 -9.27 14.02 18.94
N GLY A 130 -8.47 13.24 18.21
CA GLY A 130 -8.38 11.79 18.36
C GLY A 130 -9.52 11.01 17.69
N GLN A 131 -10.37 11.66 16.91
CA GLN A 131 -11.41 10.97 16.11
C GLN A 131 -10.79 10.22 14.93
N SER A 132 -11.34 9.06 14.55
CA SER A 132 -10.80 8.30 13.41
C SER A 132 -10.90 9.06 12.07
N LYS A 133 -9.84 8.98 11.26
CA LYS A 133 -9.76 9.57 9.90
C LYS A 133 -8.64 8.93 9.08
N ILE A 134 -8.73 9.08 7.77
CA ILE A 134 -7.59 8.95 6.86
C ILE A 134 -7.17 10.32 6.37
N GLY A 135 -5.86 10.49 6.11
CA GLY A 135 -5.26 11.75 5.71
C GLY A 135 -5.52 12.90 6.68
N GLY A 136 -5.18 14.11 6.26
CA GLY A 136 -5.22 15.31 7.10
C GLY A 136 -4.09 15.37 8.12
N GLN A 137 -4.28 16.19 9.14
CA GLN A 137 -3.30 16.37 10.21
C GLN A 137 -3.60 15.42 11.38
N PRO A 138 -2.64 14.62 11.87
CA PRO A 138 -2.87 13.73 13.00
C PRO A 138 -3.07 14.49 14.30
N ASP A 139 -3.83 13.90 15.22
CA ASP A 139 -3.92 14.36 16.60
C ASP A 139 -2.90 13.56 17.45
N LEU A 140 -1.69 14.09 17.63
CA LEU A 140 -0.61 13.40 18.35
C LEU A 140 -0.52 13.86 19.81
N PRO A 141 0.02 13.04 20.72
CA PRO A 141 0.35 13.47 22.08
C PRO A 141 1.26 14.71 22.07
N ALA A 142 1.01 15.63 23.00
CA ALA A 142 1.79 16.87 23.12
C ALA A 142 3.31 16.60 23.22
N GLY A 143 4.10 17.31 22.41
CA GLY A 143 5.56 17.20 22.39
C GLY A 143 6.12 15.98 21.65
N MET A 144 5.26 15.16 21.04
CA MET A 144 5.70 14.04 20.22
C MET A 144 6.40 14.53 18.95
N ALA A 145 7.59 14.00 18.67
CA ALA A 145 8.28 14.23 17.40
C ALA A 145 7.57 13.50 16.26
N TRP A 146 7.58 14.11 15.07
CA TRP A 146 7.07 13.47 13.87
C TRP A 146 7.95 12.28 13.48
N PHE A 147 7.36 11.25 12.88
CA PHE A 147 8.09 10.05 12.49
C PHE A 147 8.94 10.27 11.24
N THR A 148 10.18 9.80 11.28
CA THR A 148 11.12 9.89 10.16
C THR A 148 11.66 8.52 9.76
N GLU A 149 12.10 8.45 8.50
CA GLU A 149 12.99 7.41 7.99
C GLU A 149 14.40 7.55 8.56
N GLY A 150 15.27 6.55 8.34
CA GLY A 150 16.66 6.58 8.78
C GLY A 150 17.51 7.68 8.13
N ASN A 151 17.11 8.19 6.97
CA ASN A 151 17.74 9.31 6.28
C ASN A 151 17.27 10.70 6.77
N GLY A 152 16.30 10.75 7.70
CA GLY A 152 15.73 11.97 8.24
C GLY A 152 14.49 12.50 7.52
N ASN A 153 14.06 11.89 6.41
CA ASN A 153 12.82 12.27 5.73
C ASN A 153 11.61 12.00 6.61
N HIS A 154 10.68 12.95 6.67
CA HIS A 154 9.43 12.78 7.40
C HIS A 154 8.49 11.83 6.65
N LEU A 155 7.89 10.88 7.38
CA LEU A 155 6.86 10.00 6.83
C LEU A 155 5.54 10.75 6.64
N SER A 156 4.76 10.37 5.63
CA SER A 156 3.40 10.85 5.42
C SER A 156 2.45 10.21 6.45
N PHE A 157 1.57 11.00 7.05
CA PHE A 157 0.47 10.47 7.87
C PHE A 157 -0.64 9.94 6.97
N ILE A 158 -1.03 8.66 7.12
CA ILE A 158 -2.07 8.05 6.28
C ILE A 158 -3.38 7.82 7.05
N ALA A 159 -3.34 7.47 8.33
CA ALA A 159 -4.56 7.23 9.10
C ALA A 159 -4.36 7.31 10.61
N GLN A 160 -5.41 7.72 11.33
CA GLN A 160 -5.56 7.48 12.76
C GLN A 160 -6.88 6.77 13.02
N ILE A 161 -6.86 5.72 13.84
CA ILE A 161 -8.03 4.90 14.15
C ILE A 161 -8.19 4.87 15.67
N ASN A 162 -9.28 5.45 16.17
CA ASN A 162 -9.62 5.40 17.57
C ASN A 162 -10.32 4.08 17.88
N LEU A 163 -9.66 3.23 18.65
CA LEU A 163 -10.14 1.88 18.92
C LEU A 163 -11.43 1.85 19.74
N ALA A 164 -11.74 2.92 20.48
CA ALA A 164 -13.01 3.04 21.17
C ALA A 164 -14.20 3.14 20.20
N GLU A 165 -14.00 3.69 18.99
CA GLU A 165 -15.05 3.84 17.97
C GLU A 165 -15.40 2.49 17.29
N VAL A 166 -14.45 1.55 17.26
CA VAL A 166 -14.60 0.25 16.60
C VAL A 166 -14.78 -0.92 17.56
N ARG A 167 -14.58 -0.70 18.88
CA ARG A 167 -14.64 -1.74 19.91
C ARG A 167 -15.90 -2.60 19.85
N SER A 168 -17.07 -2.02 19.62
CA SER A 168 -18.33 -2.77 19.57
C SER A 168 -18.49 -3.61 18.30
N LEU A 169 -17.65 -3.38 17.29
CA LEU A 169 -17.66 -4.07 16.00
C LEU A 169 -16.63 -5.21 15.96
N ASP A 170 -15.58 -5.16 16.79
CA ASP A 170 -14.64 -6.25 16.96
C ASP A 170 -15.25 -7.38 17.80
N THR A 171 -16.02 -8.24 17.13
CA THR A 171 -16.66 -9.42 17.73
C THR A 171 -15.65 -10.48 18.20
N THR A 172 -14.40 -10.39 17.76
CA THR A 172 -13.33 -11.33 18.15
C THR A 172 -12.51 -10.86 19.34
N GLY A 173 -12.62 -9.58 19.72
CA GLY A 173 -11.84 -8.97 20.80
C GLY A 173 -10.33 -9.01 20.58
N GLN A 174 -9.90 -8.95 19.31
CA GLN A 174 -8.48 -8.96 18.94
C GLN A 174 -7.81 -7.60 19.13
N LEU A 175 -8.54 -6.51 18.92
CA LEU A 175 -8.04 -5.15 19.07
C LEU A 175 -8.09 -4.71 20.54
N PRO A 176 -7.16 -3.84 20.98
CA PRO A 176 -7.33 -3.14 22.24
C PRO A 176 -8.67 -2.39 22.31
N SER A 177 -9.29 -2.33 23.49
CA SER A 177 -10.59 -1.68 23.67
C SER A 177 -10.54 -0.15 23.67
N THR A 178 -9.34 0.42 23.79
CA THR A 178 -9.06 1.86 23.90
C THR A 178 -7.73 2.20 23.24
N GLY A 179 -7.50 3.50 23.06
CA GLY A 179 -6.29 4.04 22.44
C GLY A 179 -6.47 4.29 20.95
N ILE A 180 -5.46 4.89 20.34
CA ILE A 180 -5.45 5.29 18.95
C ILE A 180 -4.27 4.62 18.24
N LEU A 181 -4.55 3.99 17.10
CA LEU A 181 -3.54 3.53 16.16
C LEU A 181 -3.29 4.61 15.13
N TYR A 182 -2.02 4.94 14.91
CA TYR A 182 -1.58 5.85 13.86
C TYR A 182 -0.74 5.10 12.85
N PHE A 183 -0.96 5.40 11.59
CA PHE A 183 -0.29 4.78 10.47
C PHE A 183 0.42 5.87 9.66
N PHE A 184 1.69 5.61 9.36
CA PHE A 184 2.53 6.47 8.54
C PHE A 184 3.24 5.65 7.47
N TYR A 185 3.51 6.28 6.34
CA TYR A 185 4.11 5.66 5.16
C TYR A 185 5.05 6.64 4.45
N SER A 186 6.07 6.11 3.80
CA SER A 186 7.12 6.84 3.08
C SER A 186 6.52 7.78 2.01
N THR A 187 7.20 8.89 1.76
CA THR A 187 6.82 9.80 0.65
C THR A 187 7.19 9.21 -0.72
N GLU A 188 8.11 8.24 -0.71
CA GLU A 188 8.49 7.44 -1.87
C GLU A 188 7.81 6.08 -1.81
N TYR A 189 7.55 5.49 -2.97
CA TYR A 189 6.99 4.15 -3.04
C TYR A 189 7.93 3.11 -2.40
N THR A 190 7.37 2.25 -1.55
CA THR A 190 8.04 1.05 -1.03
C THR A 190 7.06 -0.13 -1.10
N GLY A 191 7.56 -1.27 -1.57
CA GLY A 191 6.77 -2.49 -1.69
C GLY A 191 6.68 -3.30 -0.39
N GLY A 192 7.61 -3.09 0.55
CA GLY A 192 7.75 -3.95 1.72
C GLY A 192 8.36 -5.32 1.41
N TYR A 193 9.17 -5.40 0.35
CA TYR A 193 9.79 -6.62 -0.16
C TYR A 193 11.24 -6.80 0.31
N ASP A 194 11.78 -5.85 1.07
CA ASP A 194 13.08 -5.93 1.72
C ASP A 194 12.92 -5.66 3.23
N ILE A 195 13.68 -6.35 4.08
CA ILE A 195 13.76 -6.04 5.51
C ILE A 195 14.22 -4.60 5.77
N LEU A 196 14.98 -4.02 4.83
CA LEU A 196 15.41 -2.63 4.87
C LEU A 196 14.26 -1.63 4.71
N ASP A 197 13.09 -2.04 4.20
CA ASP A 197 11.89 -1.19 4.10
C ASP A 197 11.26 -0.90 5.48
N LYS A 198 11.76 -1.48 6.58
CA LYS A 198 11.13 -1.38 7.91
C LYS A 198 11.01 0.06 8.42
N ASP A 199 11.88 0.97 7.98
CA ASP A 199 11.85 2.38 8.37
C ASP A 199 10.94 3.25 7.46
N LYS A 200 10.47 2.70 6.34
CA LYS A 200 9.59 3.36 5.36
C LYS A 200 8.11 3.40 5.78
N PHE A 201 7.76 2.84 6.92
CA PHE A 201 6.42 2.91 7.49
C PHE A 201 6.46 2.81 9.02
N ARG A 202 5.43 3.35 9.68
CA ARG A 202 5.28 3.27 11.14
C ARG A 202 3.84 2.98 11.51
N VAL A 203 3.66 2.04 12.44
CA VAL A 203 2.42 1.89 13.20
C VAL A 203 2.72 2.26 14.64
N TYR A 204 1.99 3.24 15.16
CA TYR A 204 2.16 3.72 16.52
C TYR A 204 0.84 3.58 17.28
N TYR A 205 0.92 3.06 18.50
CA TYR A 205 -0.22 2.91 19.38
C TYR A 205 -0.09 3.82 20.59
N TYR A 206 -1.11 4.62 20.84
CA TYR A 206 -1.20 5.50 21.99
C TYR A 206 -2.41 5.14 22.85
N ASP A 207 -2.18 4.80 24.12
CA ASP A 207 -3.21 4.46 25.12
C ASP A 207 -3.17 5.43 26.31
N GLY A 208 -2.65 6.64 26.09
CA GLY A 208 -2.57 7.68 27.11
C GLY A 208 -3.83 8.56 27.18
N ASP A 209 -3.73 9.68 27.89
CA ASP A 209 -4.85 10.60 28.06
C ASP A 209 -5.19 11.33 26.75
N SER A 210 -6.41 11.11 26.25
CA SER A 210 -6.95 11.77 25.06
C SER A 210 -6.98 13.30 25.17
N SER A 211 -7.01 13.86 26.38
CA SER A 211 -6.97 15.31 26.60
C SER A 211 -5.63 15.94 26.20
N SER A 212 -4.57 15.12 26.11
CA SER A 212 -3.23 15.55 25.70
C SER A 212 -2.99 15.56 24.19
N LEU A 213 -3.98 15.12 23.41
CA LEU A 213 -3.91 15.05 21.97
C LEU A 213 -4.05 16.45 21.36
N LEU A 214 -3.11 16.80 20.49
CA LEU A 214 -3.07 18.07 19.78
C LEU A 214 -3.00 17.81 18.27
N ARG A 215 -3.85 18.51 17.52
CA ARG A 215 -3.76 18.56 16.06
C ARG A 215 -2.37 19.04 15.68
N THR A 216 -1.59 18.18 15.07
CA THR A 216 -0.18 18.45 14.77
C THR A 216 -0.04 18.84 13.31
N HIS A 217 0.47 20.03 13.07
CA HIS A 217 0.73 20.52 11.72
C HIS A 217 1.80 19.68 11.01
N PHE A 218 1.67 19.57 9.69
CA PHE A 218 2.66 18.89 8.88
C PHE A 218 4.06 19.51 9.05
N PRO A 219 5.12 18.70 9.01
CA PRO A 219 6.47 19.20 8.85
C PRO A 219 6.59 20.11 7.63
N TYR A 220 7.41 21.16 7.74
CA TYR A 220 7.52 22.19 6.69
C TYR A 220 8.08 21.64 5.37
N ASP A 221 8.90 20.60 5.46
CA ASP A 221 9.60 19.90 4.39
C ASP A 221 8.82 18.71 3.81
N LEU A 222 7.69 18.32 4.41
CA LEU A 222 6.83 17.29 3.84
C LEU A 222 6.19 17.83 2.55
N GLY A 223 6.40 17.18 1.40
CA GLY A 223 5.89 17.65 0.11
C GLY A 223 4.36 17.70 0.03
N GLU A 224 3.80 18.51 -0.88
CA GLU A 224 2.33 18.65 -1.03
C GLU A 224 1.64 17.32 -1.38
N TYR A 225 2.24 16.52 -2.26
CA TYR A 225 1.73 15.19 -2.63
C TYR A 225 1.81 14.14 -1.51
N SER A 226 2.51 14.46 -0.42
CA SER A 226 2.63 13.63 0.79
C SER A 226 1.75 14.14 1.93
N ARG A 227 0.92 15.17 1.67
CA ARG A 227 -0.05 15.74 2.61
C ARG A 227 -1.46 15.38 2.14
N TYR A 228 -1.92 14.20 2.50
CA TYR A 228 -3.23 13.70 2.12
C TYR A 228 -4.36 14.55 2.71
N LYS A 229 -5.48 14.64 2.00
CA LYS A 229 -6.67 15.37 2.44
C LYS A 229 -7.42 14.57 3.50
N PRO A 230 -8.04 15.24 4.51
CA PRO A 230 -8.77 14.54 5.54
C PRO A 230 -10.06 13.94 5.00
N CYS A 231 -10.29 12.67 5.31
CA CYS A 231 -11.56 11.99 5.08
C CYS A 231 -12.05 11.33 6.36
N ARG A 232 -13.37 11.44 6.57
CA ARG A 232 -14.08 10.84 7.69
C ARG A 232 -14.27 9.35 7.46
N LEU A 233 -14.18 8.59 8.53
CA LEU A 233 -14.46 7.16 8.53
C LEU A 233 -15.84 6.88 9.12
N ARG A 234 -16.58 5.97 8.47
CA ARG A 234 -17.72 5.28 9.08
C ARG A 234 -17.44 3.78 9.10
N PHE A 235 -17.77 3.15 10.22
CA PHE A 235 -17.46 1.74 10.43
C PHE A 235 -18.72 0.90 10.34
N ARG A 236 -18.60 -0.30 9.77
CA ARG A 236 -19.64 -1.32 9.79
C ARG A 236 -19.04 -2.72 9.96
N PRO A 237 -19.69 -3.64 10.68
CA PRO A 237 -19.21 -5.00 10.81
C PRO A 237 -19.43 -5.74 9.48
N SER A 238 -18.53 -6.65 9.14
CA SER A 238 -18.61 -7.52 7.96
C SER A 238 -17.90 -8.84 8.26
N VAL A 239 -17.89 -9.75 7.31
CA VAL A 239 -17.07 -10.96 7.32
C VAL A 239 -16.37 -11.10 5.98
N SER A 240 -15.22 -11.76 5.96
CA SER A 240 -14.55 -12.12 4.72
C SER A 240 -14.16 -13.59 4.67
N LEU A 241 -13.88 -14.04 3.45
CA LEU A 241 -13.37 -15.36 3.13
C LEU A 241 -11.89 -15.29 2.75
N PRO A 242 -11.15 -16.41 2.88
CA PRO A 242 -9.74 -16.43 2.53
C PRO A 242 -9.51 -16.27 1.03
N ASP A 243 -8.31 -15.85 0.68
CA ASP A 243 -7.87 -15.84 -0.71
C ASP A 243 -7.84 -17.27 -1.31
N ARG A 244 -8.13 -17.37 -2.60
CA ARG A 244 -8.16 -18.65 -3.35
C ARG A 244 -6.81 -19.35 -3.44
N ASP A 245 -5.72 -18.58 -3.43
CA ASP A 245 -4.37 -19.05 -3.71
C ASP A 245 -3.59 -19.40 -2.42
N LEU A 246 -4.21 -19.23 -1.25
CA LEU A 246 -3.70 -19.80 0.00
C LEU A 246 -3.61 -21.33 -0.10
N ASP A 247 -2.47 -21.91 0.32
CA ASP A 247 -2.15 -23.35 0.19
C ASP A 247 -3.30 -24.29 0.62
N TYR A 248 -4.01 -23.96 1.71
CA TYR A 248 -5.10 -24.81 2.23
C TYR A 248 -6.43 -24.64 1.49
N VAL A 249 -6.62 -23.52 0.79
CA VAL A 249 -7.79 -23.23 -0.05
C VAL A 249 -7.59 -23.87 -1.42
N SER A 250 -6.43 -23.64 -2.04
CA SER A 250 -6.09 -24.21 -3.34
C SER A 250 -6.01 -25.74 -3.32
N ALA A 251 -5.54 -26.35 -2.22
CA ALA A 251 -5.57 -27.80 -2.04
C ALA A 251 -6.98 -28.38 -1.84
N ARG A 252 -7.97 -27.55 -1.47
CA ARG A 252 -9.35 -27.98 -1.19
C ARG A 252 -10.23 -27.98 -2.44
N LEU A 253 -9.99 -27.04 -3.35
CA LEU A 253 -10.83 -26.78 -4.51
C LEU A 253 -10.21 -27.39 -5.76
N ASN A 254 -11.01 -28.05 -6.59
CA ASN A 254 -10.57 -28.39 -7.95
C ASN A 254 -10.57 -27.14 -8.87
N GLY A 255 -10.10 -27.28 -10.10
CA GLY A 255 -9.97 -26.14 -11.03
C GLY A 255 -11.28 -25.47 -11.45
N GLU A 256 -12.41 -26.17 -11.43
CA GLU A 256 -13.73 -25.55 -11.63
C GLU A 256 -14.22 -24.88 -10.35
N GLU A 257 -14.15 -25.56 -9.22
CA GLU A 257 -14.56 -25.00 -7.93
C GLU A 257 -13.74 -23.75 -7.56
N SER A 258 -12.46 -23.73 -7.88
CA SER A 258 -11.58 -22.57 -7.66
C SER A 258 -12.00 -21.35 -8.50
N ARG A 259 -12.44 -21.56 -9.75
CA ARG A 259 -13.01 -20.48 -10.58
C ARG A 259 -14.33 -19.98 -10.01
N ASN A 260 -15.23 -20.88 -9.64
CA ASN A 260 -16.51 -20.53 -9.03
C ASN A 260 -16.32 -19.82 -7.68
N TYR A 261 -15.31 -20.20 -6.91
CA TYR A 261 -14.98 -19.57 -5.64
C TYR A 261 -14.49 -18.14 -5.85
N TYR A 262 -13.66 -17.93 -6.87
CA TYR A 262 -13.26 -16.60 -7.28
C TYR A 262 -14.45 -15.75 -7.72
N ASP A 263 -15.46 -16.31 -8.40
CA ASP A 263 -16.68 -15.56 -8.73
C ASP A 263 -17.49 -15.19 -7.48
N VAL A 264 -17.49 -16.05 -6.45
CA VAL A 264 -18.03 -15.69 -5.14
C VAL A 264 -17.24 -14.52 -4.56
N THR A 265 -15.92 -14.64 -4.40
CA THR A 265 -15.10 -13.64 -3.67
C THR A 265 -14.87 -12.34 -4.44
N LYS A 266 -14.65 -12.38 -5.76
CA LYS A 266 -14.41 -11.19 -6.62
C LYS A 266 -15.61 -10.26 -6.62
N ASN A 267 -16.83 -10.79 -6.59
CA ASN A 267 -18.04 -9.99 -6.51
C ASN A 267 -18.10 -9.11 -5.23
N TYR A 268 -17.22 -9.33 -4.26
CA TYR A 268 -17.13 -8.54 -3.02
C TYR A 268 -15.86 -7.70 -2.94
N TYR A 269 -14.94 -7.96 -3.84
CA TYR A 269 -13.70 -7.23 -3.97
C TYR A 269 -14.03 -5.81 -4.40
N THR A 270 -14.05 -4.92 -3.42
CA THR A 270 -14.56 -3.55 -3.56
C THR A 270 -13.47 -2.51 -3.34
N GLY A 271 -12.19 -2.93 -3.22
CA GLY A 271 -11.14 -2.00 -2.80
C GLY A 271 -11.42 -1.43 -1.40
N THR A 272 -12.07 -2.21 -0.54
CA THR A 272 -12.60 -1.65 0.71
C THR A 272 -11.51 -1.54 1.76
N ASN A 273 -11.43 -0.35 2.35
CA ASN A 273 -10.60 -0.11 3.52
C ASN A 273 -11.16 -0.92 4.68
N LYS A 274 -10.31 -1.62 5.42
CA LYS A 274 -10.76 -2.44 6.56
C LYS A 274 -9.74 -2.62 7.68
N LEU A 275 -10.26 -3.02 8.84
CA LEU A 275 -9.49 -3.59 9.94
C LEU A 275 -9.82 -5.08 10.06
N LEU A 276 -8.81 -5.88 10.36
CA LEU A 276 -8.94 -7.34 10.52
C LEU A 276 -9.50 -8.06 9.27
N GLY A 277 -9.92 -9.31 9.44
CA GLY A 277 -10.43 -10.16 8.36
C GLY A 277 -9.35 -10.96 7.63
N HIS A 278 -9.68 -11.34 6.41
CA HIS A 278 -8.74 -11.76 5.37
C HIS A 278 -8.47 -10.57 4.45
N SER A 279 -7.25 -10.42 3.96
CA SER A 279 -6.92 -9.39 2.97
C SER A 279 -7.66 -9.61 1.67
N ASP A 280 -8.05 -8.50 1.06
CA ASP A 280 -8.40 -8.50 -0.35
C ASP A 280 -7.07 -8.34 -1.08
N ASN A 281 -6.51 -9.39 -1.70
CA ASN A 281 -5.22 -9.31 -2.41
C ASN A 281 -5.35 -8.89 -3.88
N ILE A 282 -4.59 -7.88 -4.29
CA ILE A 282 -4.52 -7.47 -5.72
C ILE A 282 -3.69 -8.49 -6.49
N GLN A 283 -2.64 -9.01 -5.84
CA GLN A 283 -1.71 -9.97 -6.40
C GLN A 283 -1.81 -11.30 -5.66
N ASN A 284 -0.88 -11.60 -4.75
CA ASN A 284 -0.79 -12.89 -4.06
C ASN A 284 -1.09 -12.76 -2.55
N PRO A 285 -1.37 -13.86 -1.85
CA PRO A 285 -1.41 -13.87 -0.39
C PRO A 285 -0.08 -13.45 0.24
N MET A 286 -0.15 -12.60 1.26
CA MET A 286 1.00 -11.89 1.83
C MET A 286 1.51 -12.49 3.15
N GLU A 287 0.81 -13.44 3.76
CA GLU A 287 1.20 -13.96 5.09
C GLU A 287 2.57 -14.63 5.08
N LEU A 288 2.86 -15.39 4.02
CA LEU A 288 4.17 -16.01 3.83
C LEU A 288 5.23 -14.96 3.49
N GLU A 289 4.88 -13.97 2.67
CA GLU A 289 5.78 -12.88 2.30
C GLU A 289 6.23 -12.09 3.54
N CYS A 290 5.29 -11.73 4.43
CA CYS A 290 5.59 -11.09 5.71
C CYS A 290 6.54 -11.94 6.56
N GLU A 291 6.30 -13.25 6.65
CA GLU A 291 7.19 -14.15 7.41
C GLU A 291 8.59 -14.20 6.78
N MET A 292 8.69 -14.32 5.46
CA MET A 292 9.97 -14.40 4.75
C MET A 292 10.79 -13.12 4.88
N VAL A 293 10.18 -11.97 4.58
CA VAL A 293 10.87 -10.67 4.61
C VAL A 293 11.34 -10.31 6.01
N THR A 294 10.53 -10.57 7.03
CA THR A 294 10.92 -10.31 8.43
C THR A 294 12.00 -11.26 8.95
N HIS A 295 12.30 -12.34 8.22
CA HIS A 295 13.44 -13.23 8.44
C HIS A 295 14.63 -12.94 7.49
N GLY A 296 14.64 -11.76 6.87
CA GLY A 296 15.75 -11.23 6.08
C GLY A 296 15.80 -11.74 4.64
N ILE A 297 14.69 -12.27 4.10
CA ILE A 297 14.63 -12.75 2.72
C ILE A 297 14.10 -11.65 1.83
N TYR A 298 14.90 -11.19 0.87
CA TYR A 298 14.47 -10.24 -0.15
C TYR A 298 13.50 -10.90 -1.13
N LEU A 299 12.36 -10.24 -1.40
CA LEU A 299 11.27 -10.74 -2.24
C LEU A 299 11.10 -9.94 -3.54
N GLY A 300 12.02 -9.03 -3.87
CA GLY A 300 12.02 -8.38 -5.18
C GLY A 300 12.44 -9.29 -6.34
N GLU A 301 12.80 -10.54 -6.05
CA GLU A 301 13.03 -11.58 -7.05
C GLU A 301 12.64 -12.98 -6.53
N PRO A 302 12.40 -13.97 -7.41
CA PRO A 302 11.89 -15.29 -6.99
C PRO A 302 12.89 -16.15 -6.19
N SER A 303 14.16 -15.75 -6.10
CA SER A 303 15.23 -16.56 -5.51
C SER A 303 15.00 -16.85 -4.03
N GLY A 304 14.29 -15.96 -3.30
CA GLY A 304 13.95 -16.11 -1.89
C GLY A 304 13.14 -17.37 -1.58
N PHE A 305 12.37 -17.90 -2.54
CA PHE A 305 11.61 -19.14 -2.37
C PHE A 305 12.47 -20.42 -2.36
N ASN A 306 13.78 -20.30 -2.59
CA ASN A 306 14.73 -21.42 -2.44
C ASN A 306 15.33 -21.53 -1.02
N ASP A 307 14.95 -20.65 -0.09
CA ASP A 307 15.50 -20.66 1.27
C ASP A 307 15.17 -22.00 1.98
N PRO A 308 16.16 -22.68 2.59
CA PRO A 308 15.94 -23.97 3.26
C PRO A 308 14.94 -23.91 4.43
N ARG A 309 14.66 -22.72 4.96
CA ARG A 309 13.70 -22.48 6.05
C ARG A 309 12.25 -22.35 5.53
N LEU A 310 11.99 -22.37 4.22
CA LEU A 310 10.67 -22.07 3.64
C LEU A 310 9.53 -22.88 4.29
N ASN A 311 9.74 -24.17 4.52
CA ASN A 311 8.72 -25.04 5.13
C ASN A 311 8.37 -24.66 6.58
N GLU A 312 9.32 -24.11 7.32
CA GLU A 312 9.08 -23.59 8.67
C GLU A 312 8.32 -22.25 8.59
N MET A 313 8.77 -21.36 7.70
CA MET A 313 8.10 -20.07 7.47
C MET A 313 6.65 -20.25 6.98
N LYS A 314 6.36 -21.23 6.13
CA LYS A 314 4.97 -21.61 5.74
C LYS A 314 4.09 -22.04 6.91
N LYS A 315 4.66 -22.61 7.98
CA LYS A 315 3.89 -22.96 9.17
C LYS A 315 3.62 -21.72 10.02
N ASN A 316 4.64 -20.90 10.21
CA ASN A 316 4.59 -19.69 11.02
C ASN A 316 3.78 -18.56 10.37
N SER A 317 3.68 -18.55 9.03
CA SER A 317 2.91 -17.54 8.29
C SER A 317 1.45 -17.46 8.74
N ARG A 318 0.90 -18.58 9.24
CA ARG A 318 -0.47 -18.67 9.77
C ARG A 318 -0.73 -17.81 11.01
N ASP A 319 0.30 -17.29 11.65
CA ASP A 319 0.20 -16.38 12.79
C ASP A 319 0.14 -14.91 12.39
N TRP A 320 0.39 -14.59 11.12
CA TRP A 320 0.13 -13.25 10.59
C TRP A 320 -1.37 -13.04 10.40
N ILE A 321 -1.81 -11.85 10.79
CA ILE A 321 -3.17 -11.36 10.60
C ILE A 321 -3.10 -9.97 10.01
N LEU A 322 -4.08 -9.65 9.17
CA LEU A 322 -4.27 -8.31 8.67
C LEU A 322 -4.67 -7.40 9.84
N LEU A 323 -3.96 -6.31 10.06
CA LEU A 323 -4.33 -5.28 11.02
C LEU A 323 -5.17 -4.20 10.35
N PHE A 324 -4.69 -3.69 9.21
CA PHE A 324 -5.27 -2.55 8.50
C PHE A 324 -4.98 -2.66 7.00
N GLN A 325 -5.97 -2.36 6.18
CA GLN A 325 -5.90 -2.33 4.72
C GLN A 325 -6.43 -0.98 4.24
N LEU A 326 -5.68 -0.29 3.39
CA LEU A 326 -5.98 1.04 2.87
C LEU A 326 -5.76 1.08 1.36
N ASP A 327 -6.84 1.27 0.62
CA ASP A 327 -6.85 1.41 -0.83
C ASP A 327 -6.34 2.79 -1.26
N SER A 328 -6.00 2.91 -2.55
CA SER A 328 -5.89 4.21 -3.20
C SER A 328 -7.23 4.93 -3.10
N ASN A 329 -7.20 6.24 -2.90
CA ASN A 329 -8.39 7.02 -2.61
C ASN A 329 -8.27 8.45 -3.16
N ASP A 330 -9.00 8.74 -4.23
CA ASP A 330 -8.96 10.03 -4.91
C ASP A 330 -9.40 11.20 -4.01
N GLU A 331 -10.39 10.99 -3.14
CA GLU A 331 -10.91 12.00 -2.23
C GLU A 331 -9.85 12.44 -1.21
N ALA A 332 -9.08 11.49 -0.69
CA ALA A 332 -7.94 11.74 0.20
C ALA A 332 -6.67 12.16 -0.58
N GLY A 333 -6.65 12.04 -1.91
CA GLY A 333 -5.46 12.25 -2.73
C GLY A 333 -4.39 11.18 -2.53
N MET A 334 -4.79 9.94 -2.24
CA MET A 334 -3.92 8.78 -2.01
C MET A 334 -3.81 7.93 -3.27
N MET A 335 -2.60 7.63 -3.72
CA MET A 335 -2.32 6.78 -4.88
C MET A 335 -1.11 5.89 -4.59
N TRP A 336 -1.33 4.57 -4.55
CA TRP A 336 -0.30 3.60 -4.19
C TRP A 336 0.18 2.83 -5.43
N GLY A 337 1.25 3.29 -6.08
CA GLY A 337 1.67 2.69 -7.36
C GLY A 337 0.61 2.93 -8.45
N ASP A 338 0.26 1.89 -9.20
CA ASP A 338 -0.84 1.94 -10.19
C ASP A 338 -2.16 1.53 -9.52
N ALA A 339 -2.79 2.47 -8.81
CA ALA A 339 -4.04 2.29 -8.08
C ALA A 339 -4.05 1.04 -7.16
N GLY A 340 -2.95 0.86 -6.43
CA GLY A 340 -2.75 -0.24 -5.49
C GLY A 340 -3.29 0.02 -4.09
N MET A 341 -2.81 -0.77 -3.15
CA MET A 341 -3.30 -0.83 -1.77
C MET A 341 -2.18 -1.16 -0.79
N LEU A 342 -2.24 -0.56 0.40
CA LEU A 342 -1.34 -0.82 1.51
C LEU A 342 -1.96 -1.81 2.49
N TYR A 343 -1.18 -2.81 2.92
CA TYR A 343 -1.60 -3.83 3.87
C TYR A 343 -0.64 -3.87 5.05
N PHE A 344 -1.15 -3.56 6.24
CA PHE A 344 -0.41 -3.65 7.48
C PHE A 344 -0.75 -4.97 8.17
N TRP A 345 0.26 -5.79 8.37
CA TRP A 345 0.20 -7.11 8.96
C TRP A 345 0.86 -7.12 10.33
N ILE A 346 0.35 -7.95 11.24
CA ILE A 346 0.93 -8.15 12.57
C ILE A 346 0.80 -9.63 12.97
N LYS A 347 1.72 -10.15 13.78
CA LYS A 347 1.53 -11.47 14.39
C LYS A 347 0.49 -11.42 15.50
N LYS A 348 -0.34 -12.46 15.62
CA LYS A 348 -1.38 -12.57 16.67
C LYS A 348 -0.85 -12.26 18.08
N GLU A 349 0.32 -12.81 18.40
CA GLU A 349 0.92 -12.61 19.73
C GLU A 349 1.40 -11.17 19.94
N ASP A 350 1.96 -10.54 18.91
CA ASP A 350 2.39 -9.14 18.99
C ASP A 350 1.18 -8.21 19.12
N LEU A 351 0.06 -8.49 18.43
CA LEU A 351 -1.20 -7.77 18.63
C LEU A 351 -1.71 -7.89 20.07
N ARG A 352 -1.74 -9.11 20.62
CA ARG A 352 -2.15 -9.37 22.01
C ARG A 352 -1.26 -8.63 23.02
N GLN A 353 0.03 -8.52 22.73
CA GLN A 353 1.00 -7.80 23.56
C GLN A 353 1.08 -6.30 23.23
N LYS A 354 0.24 -5.78 22.32
CA LYS A 354 0.21 -4.38 21.87
C LYS A 354 1.56 -3.90 21.28
N LYS A 355 2.32 -4.80 20.63
CA LYS A 355 3.63 -4.54 20.00
C LYS A 355 3.48 -4.09 18.55
N PHE A 356 2.79 -2.97 18.35
CA PHE A 356 2.49 -2.45 17.02
C PHE A 356 3.73 -1.97 16.25
N ASP A 357 4.84 -1.72 16.93
CA ASP A 357 6.14 -1.44 16.30
C ASP A 357 6.65 -2.62 15.44
N ARG A 358 6.15 -3.83 15.70
CA ARG A 358 6.47 -5.07 14.96
C ARG A 358 5.57 -5.36 13.76
N CYS A 359 4.64 -4.46 13.44
CA CYS A 359 3.88 -4.58 12.20
C CYS A 359 4.82 -4.60 10.98
N TRP A 360 4.40 -5.30 9.93
CA TRP A 360 5.00 -5.24 8.61
C TRP A 360 3.99 -4.66 7.61
N MET A 361 4.46 -3.95 6.60
CA MET A 361 3.61 -3.38 5.56
C MET A 361 4.04 -3.96 4.21
N ILE A 362 3.08 -4.42 3.42
CA ILE A 362 3.28 -4.77 2.01
C ILE A 362 2.36 -3.89 1.17
N SER A 363 2.85 -3.44 0.01
CA SER A 363 2.07 -2.72 -0.99
C SER A 363 1.92 -3.57 -2.23
N GLN A 364 0.68 -3.72 -2.73
CA GLN A 364 0.39 -4.38 -4.01
C GLN A 364 -0.29 -3.39 -4.95
N CYS A 365 0.01 -3.45 -6.24
CA CYS A 365 -0.66 -2.66 -7.27
C CYS A 365 -0.85 -3.49 -8.56
N GLY A 366 -1.74 -3.01 -9.44
CA GLY A 366 -2.14 -3.68 -10.68
C GLY A 366 -1.15 -3.55 -11.82
#